data_AF-A0A7Y7CE81-F1
#
_entry.id   AF-A0A7Y7CE81-F1
#
_cell.length_a   1.000
_cell.length_b   1.000
_cell.length_c   1.000
_cell.angle_alpha   90.00
_cell.angle_beta   90.00
_cell.angle_gamma   90.00
#
_symmetry.space_group_name_H-M   'P 1'
#
loop_
_entity.id
_entity.type
_entity.pdbx_description
1 polymer ?
#
loop_
_entity_poly.entity_id
_entity_poly.type
_entity_poly.pdbx_seq_one_letter_code
_entity_poly.pdbx_strand_id
1 'polypeptide(L)'
;MRPVQVLRDVALIYSSVRLSELQNEREYREARPEPWEEHLRLREGVLPLLPAGAVLGPGSCFGPLRGRARGVFPPVVMQDPWTLLVARPVLQAMEEARLSGAVPVRVDFKGLKDPEGLYELQLLPQEKLAADCASRRGPSCAICGSVEDLWPDAWWLDTNALSAVDVCRLSSNPAIILASERAVDVLAMGEDTGVRAVDVTEPRAVA
;
A
#
# COMPACT_ATOMS: atom_id res chain seq x y z
N MET A 1 -15.91 10.53 -27.28
CA MET A 1 -14.86 10.48 -26.26
C MET A 1 -14.96 9.14 -25.56
N ARG A 2 -13.92 8.30 -25.63
CA ARG A 2 -13.85 7.09 -24.81
C ARG A 2 -13.53 7.53 -23.38
N PRO A 3 -14.19 7.00 -22.35
CA PRO A 3 -13.80 7.30 -20.98
C PRO A 3 -12.36 6.82 -20.81
N VAL A 4 -11.46 7.75 -20.50
CA VAL A 4 -10.13 7.40 -19.99
C VAL A 4 -10.42 6.73 -18.66
N GLN A 5 -10.26 5.41 -18.59
CA GLN A 5 -10.14 4.72 -17.31
C GLN A 5 -8.90 5.32 -16.66
N VAL A 6 -9.11 6.30 -15.79
CA VAL A 6 -8.06 6.78 -14.89
C VAL A 6 -7.66 5.55 -14.10
N LEU A 7 -6.43 5.06 -14.35
CA LEU A 7 -5.78 4.08 -13.51
C LEU A 7 -5.97 4.56 -12.07
N ARG A 8 -6.77 3.82 -11.31
CA ARG A 8 -6.82 3.99 -9.86
C ARG A 8 -5.42 3.65 -9.40
N ASP A 9 -4.72 4.54 -8.72
CA ASP A 9 -3.48 4.15 -8.05
C ASP A 9 -3.89 3.24 -6.89
N VAL A 10 -3.96 1.95 -7.21
CA VAL A 10 -4.32 0.91 -6.28
C VAL A 10 -3.26 0.87 -5.18
N ALA A 11 -3.70 0.62 -3.94
CA ALA A 11 -2.82 0.38 -2.80
C ALA A 11 -2.01 1.57 -2.24
N LEU A 12 -2.24 2.81 -2.70
CA LEU A 12 -1.78 4.02 -1.99
C LEU A 12 -2.72 4.33 -0.82
N ILE A 13 -2.51 3.65 0.31
CA ILE A 13 -3.37 3.72 1.50
C ILE A 13 -2.58 4.35 2.65
N TYR A 14 -3.04 5.50 3.12
CA TYR A 14 -2.45 6.26 4.23
C TYR A 14 -3.37 6.25 5.45
N SER A 15 -3.51 5.08 6.05
CA SER A 15 -4.42 4.83 7.17
C SER A 15 -4.16 5.69 8.41
N SER A 16 -2.92 6.13 8.61
CA SER A 16 -2.53 7.00 9.72
C SER A 16 -2.95 8.45 9.52
N VAL A 17 -3.26 8.86 8.29
CA VAL A 17 -3.58 10.25 7.93
C VAL A 17 -5.05 10.53 8.21
N ARG A 18 -5.32 11.53 9.06
CA ARG A 18 -6.69 11.91 9.45
C ARG A 18 -7.11 13.20 8.75
N LEU A 19 -8.00 13.08 7.78
CA LEU A 19 -8.54 14.25 7.07
C LEU A 19 -9.59 15.03 7.86
N SER A 20 -10.07 14.49 8.99
CA SER A 20 -11.05 15.17 9.86
C SER A 20 -10.52 16.44 10.52
N GLU A 21 -9.22 16.71 10.39
CA GLU A 21 -8.57 17.92 10.90
C GLU A 21 -8.61 19.07 9.88
N LEU A 22 -9.00 18.80 8.63
CA LEU A 22 -9.14 19.80 7.58
C LEU A 22 -10.48 20.54 7.70
N GLN A 23 -10.46 21.86 7.57
CA GLN A 23 -11.69 22.67 7.59
C GLN A 23 -12.68 22.27 6.48
N ASN A 24 -12.16 21.81 5.34
CA ASN A 24 -12.92 21.34 4.19
C ASN A 24 -12.97 19.80 4.08
N GLU A 25 -12.90 19.07 5.20
CA GLU A 25 -12.91 17.58 5.25
C GLU A 25 -13.99 16.94 4.36
N ARG A 26 -15.13 17.61 4.18
CA ARG A 26 -16.30 17.10 3.44
C ARG A 26 -15.98 16.85 1.98
N GLU A 27 -15.07 17.63 1.41
CA GLU A 27 -14.63 17.51 0.02
C GLU A 27 -13.83 16.22 -0.23
N TYR A 28 -13.37 15.54 0.82
CA TYR A 28 -12.55 14.33 0.74
C TYR A 28 -13.30 13.04 1.10
N ARG A 29 -14.57 13.13 1.49
CA ARG A 29 -15.34 11.97 1.98
C ARG A 29 -15.67 10.95 0.90
N GLU A 30 -15.90 11.43 -0.33
CA GLU A 30 -16.27 10.60 -1.46
C GLU A 30 -15.32 10.85 -2.63
N ALA A 31 -14.64 9.78 -3.04
CA ALA A 31 -13.83 9.78 -4.24
C ALA A 31 -14.73 9.97 -5.46
N ARG A 32 -14.38 10.93 -6.31
CA ARG A 32 -15.14 11.27 -7.52
C ARG A 32 -14.21 11.78 -8.61
N PRO A 33 -14.58 11.62 -9.90
CA PRO A 33 -13.89 12.29 -10.98
C PRO A 33 -14.01 13.81 -10.82
N GLU A 34 -12.89 14.52 -10.92
CA GLU A 34 -12.84 15.97 -10.85
C GLU A 34 -11.98 16.53 -12.00
N PRO A 35 -12.19 17.79 -12.42
CA PRO A 35 -11.26 18.50 -13.28
C PRO A 35 -9.84 18.50 -12.69
N TRP A 36 -8.83 18.62 -13.55
CA TRP A 36 -7.43 18.51 -13.14
C TRP A 36 -7.03 19.58 -12.11
N GLU A 37 -7.50 20.81 -12.30
CA GLU A 37 -7.22 21.93 -11.41
C GLU A 37 -7.81 21.69 -10.01
N GLU A 38 -9.01 21.11 -9.95
CA GLU A 38 -9.66 20.77 -8.68
C GLU A 38 -8.95 19.60 -7.99
N HIS A 39 -8.50 18.59 -8.77
CA HIS A 39 -7.64 17.54 -8.24
C HIS A 39 -6.36 18.09 -7.61
N LEU A 40 -5.68 19.05 -8.28
CA LEU A 40 -4.48 19.69 -7.75
C LEU A 40 -4.76 20.44 -6.44
N ARG A 41 -5.84 21.22 -6.38
CA ARG A 41 -6.26 21.93 -5.16
C ARG A 41 -6.50 20.97 -3.98
N LEU A 42 -7.24 19.88 -4.22
CA LEU A 42 -7.49 18.85 -3.20
C LEU A 42 -6.19 18.16 -2.77
N ARG A 43 -5.33 17.82 -3.73
CA ARG A 43 -4.01 17.23 -3.47
C ARG A 43 -3.16 18.12 -2.58
N GLU A 44 -3.06 19.41 -2.89
CA GLU A 44 -2.29 20.40 -2.12
C GLU A 44 -2.78 20.51 -0.67
N GLY A 45 -4.09 20.43 -0.43
CA GLY A 45 -4.65 20.44 0.92
C GLY A 45 -4.26 19.25 1.78
N VAL A 46 -3.93 18.10 1.16
CA VAL A 46 -3.59 16.85 1.88
C VAL A 46 -2.09 16.67 2.06
N LEU A 47 -1.26 17.19 1.14
CA LEU A 47 0.21 17.04 1.17
C LEU A 47 0.85 17.29 2.55
N PRO A 48 0.47 18.33 3.33
CA PRO A 48 1.07 18.59 4.64
C PRO A 48 0.80 17.52 5.69
N LEU A 49 -0.24 16.69 5.50
CA LEU A 49 -0.62 15.63 6.44
C LEU A 49 0.05 14.29 6.12
N LEU A 50 0.67 14.17 4.95
CA LEU A 50 1.26 12.91 4.51
C LEU A 50 2.55 12.58 5.27
N PRO A 51 2.84 11.29 5.51
CA PRO A 51 4.14 10.89 6.02
C PRO A 51 5.25 11.22 5.00
N ALA A 52 6.47 11.42 5.50
CA ALA A 52 7.63 11.66 4.65
C ALA A 52 7.83 10.50 3.65
N GLY A 53 8.07 10.83 2.38
CA GLY A 53 8.22 9.83 1.31
C GLY A 53 6.91 9.28 0.75
N ALA A 54 5.75 9.73 1.24
CA ALA A 54 4.46 9.38 0.63
C ALA A 54 4.37 9.82 -0.83
N VAL A 55 3.77 8.96 -1.65
CA VAL A 55 3.39 9.24 -3.03
C VAL A 55 1.88 9.46 -3.08
N LEU A 56 1.45 10.64 -3.52
CA LEU A 56 0.01 10.95 -3.63
C LEU A 56 -0.44 10.87 -5.08
N GLY A 57 -1.32 9.90 -5.35
CA GLY A 57 -1.89 9.64 -6.66
C GLY A 57 -3.43 9.59 -6.65
N PRO A 58 -4.11 9.69 -7.82
CA PRO A 58 -5.56 9.56 -7.91
C PRO A 58 -6.08 8.26 -7.28
N GLY A 59 -7.08 8.38 -6.40
CA GLY A 59 -7.67 7.24 -5.68
C GLY A 59 -6.94 6.84 -4.40
N SER A 60 -5.92 7.59 -3.97
CA SER A 60 -5.30 7.39 -2.65
C SER A 60 -6.34 7.43 -1.54
N CYS A 61 -6.21 6.52 -0.58
CA CYS A 61 -7.14 6.36 0.54
C CYS A 61 -6.52 6.87 1.84
N PHE A 62 -7.35 7.38 2.74
CA PHE A 62 -6.92 8.01 3.99
C PHE A 62 -7.74 7.53 5.17
N GLY A 63 -7.08 7.50 6.33
CA GLY A 63 -7.68 7.12 7.59
C GLY A 63 -7.88 5.61 7.74
N PRO A 64 -8.23 5.16 8.96
CA PRO A 64 -8.28 3.73 9.26
C PRO A 64 -9.28 2.98 8.37
N LEU A 65 -8.94 1.75 7.99
CA LEU A 65 -9.86 0.84 7.35
C LEU A 65 -11.11 0.64 8.23
N ARG A 66 -12.28 0.94 7.66
CA ARG A 66 -13.57 1.00 8.35
C ARG A 66 -14.60 0.11 7.69
N GLY A 67 -15.52 -0.43 8.48
CA GLY A 67 -16.60 -1.24 7.92
C GLY A 67 -17.27 -2.19 8.89
N ARG A 68 -17.80 -3.29 8.35
CA ARG A 68 -18.37 -4.39 9.12
C ARG A 68 -17.53 -5.64 8.86
N ALA A 69 -17.11 -6.29 9.93
CA ALA A 69 -16.36 -7.53 9.87
C ALA A 69 -16.99 -8.54 10.84
N ARG A 70 -16.98 -9.82 10.47
CA ARG A 70 -17.52 -10.92 11.27
C ARG A 70 -16.65 -12.16 11.07
N GLY A 71 -16.60 -13.01 12.10
CA GLY A 71 -15.83 -14.24 12.07
C GLY A 71 -14.53 -14.14 12.87
N VAL A 72 -13.70 -15.17 12.74
CA VAL A 72 -12.34 -15.24 13.28
C VAL A 72 -11.40 -14.96 12.13
N PHE A 73 -10.45 -14.06 12.36
CA PHE A 73 -9.41 -13.72 11.37
C PHE A 73 -8.14 -14.49 11.73
N PRO A 74 -7.42 -15.06 10.75
CA PRO A 74 -6.09 -15.57 11.02
C PRO A 74 -5.13 -14.45 11.46
N PRO A 75 -3.98 -14.77 12.06
CA PRO A 75 -3.06 -13.77 12.59
C PRO A 75 -2.58 -12.78 11.53
N VAL A 76 -2.47 -13.20 10.27
CA VAL A 76 -2.17 -12.35 9.12
C VAL A 76 -3.25 -12.55 8.05
N VAL A 77 -3.77 -11.45 7.52
CA VAL A 77 -4.85 -11.42 6.54
C VAL A 77 -4.53 -10.43 5.42
N MET A 78 -4.87 -10.81 4.20
CA MET A 78 -4.96 -9.87 3.08
C MET A 78 -6.44 -9.68 2.72
N GLN A 79 -7.02 -8.53 3.08
CA GLN A 79 -8.44 -8.25 2.79
C GLN A 79 -8.67 -7.95 1.30
N ASP A 80 -7.67 -7.32 0.69
CA ASP A 80 -7.48 -7.19 -0.75
C ASP A 80 -6.05 -7.64 -1.07
N PRO A 81 -5.69 -7.89 -2.34
CA PRO A 81 -4.34 -8.32 -2.72
C PRO A 81 -3.19 -7.37 -2.31
N TRP A 82 -3.49 -6.25 -1.67
CA TRP A 82 -2.53 -5.23 -1.23
C TRP A 82 -2.83 -4.61 0.15
N THR A 83 -3.88 -5.08 0.86
CA THR A 83 -4.27 -4.56 2.19
C THR A 83 -3.91 -5.60 3.24
N LEU A 84 -2.74 -5.42 3.86
CA LEU A 84 -2.19 -6.35 4.85
C LEU A 84 -2.66 -5.99 6.26
N LEU A 85 -3.38 -6.92 6.88
CA LEU A 85 -3.87 -6.82 8.25
C LEU A 85 -3.13 -7.84 9.12
N VAL A 86 -2.77 -7.44 10.34
CA VAL A 86 -2.15 -8.30 11.34
C VAL A 86 -2.91 -8.24 12.66
N ALA A 87 -2.97 -9.36 13.35
CA ALA A 87 -3.46 -9.45 14.72
C ALA A 87 -2.42 -8.87 15.69
N ARG A 88 -2.87 -8.54 16.90
CA ARG A 88 -2.00 -7.96 17.94
C ARG A 88 -0.76 -8.80 18.28
N PRO A 89 -0.82 -10.14 18.39
CA PRO A 89 0.37 -10.94 18.68
C PRO A 89 1.44 -10.85 17.59
N VAL A 90 1.02 -10.83 16.31
CA VAL A 90 1.94 -10.63 15.17
C VAL A 90 2.58 -9.25 15.27
N LEU A 91 1.79 -8.21 15.52
CA LEU A 91 2.29 -6.85 15.65
C LEU A 91 3.36 -6.75 16.76
N GLN A 92 3.10 -7.40 17.90
CA GLN A 92 4.09 -7.45 19.00
C GLN A 92 5.37 -8.18 18.57
N ALA A 93 5.26 -9.29 17.84
CA ALA A 93 6.44 -9.99 17.31
C ALA A 93 7.24 -9.11 16.32
N MET A 94 6.56 -8.31 15.50
CA MET A 94 7.22 -7.34 14.62
C MET A 94 7.97 -6.26 15.42
N GLU A 95 7.37 -5.75 16.50
CA GLU A 95 7.99 -4.77 17.40
C GLU A 95 9.23 -5.36 18.12
N GLU A 96 9.12 -6.58 18.64
CA GLU A 96 10.22 -7.30 19.31
C GLU A 96 11.39 -7.59 18.37
N ALA A 97 11.09 -7.99 17.13
CA ALA A 97 12.07 -8.19 16.06
C ALA A 97 12.60 -6.87 15.46
N ARG A 98 12.05 -5.71 15.89
CA ARG A 98 12.39 -4.36 15.42
C ARG A 98 12.26 -4.21 13.91
N LEU A 99 11.20 -4.79 13.34
CA LEU A 99 10.92 -4.66 11.92
C LEU A 99 10.53 -3.22 11.58
N SER A 100 10.98 -2.76 10.42
CA SER A 100 10.82 -1.39 9.94
C SER A 100 10.02 -1.30 8.64
N GLY A 101 9.56 -0.10 8.29
CA GLY A 101 8.85 0.19 7.03
C GLY A 101 7.33 0.09 7.08
N ALA A 102 6.75 -0.38 8.20
CA ALA A 102 5.32 -0.42 8.42
C ALA A 102 4.87 0.53 9.53
N VAL A 103 3.74 1.21 9.32
CA VAL A 103 3.02 1.97 10.35
C VAL A 103 1.74 1.22 10.69
N PRO A 104 1.61 0.64 11.89
CA PRO A 104 0.41 -0.09 12.28
C PRO A 104 -0.73 0.88 12.62
N VAL A 105 -1.90 0.65 12.03
CA VAL A 105 -3.11 1.46 12.28
C VAL A 105 -4.25 0.52 12.63
N ARG A 106 -4.83 0.69 13.82
CA ARG A 106 -5.96 -0.13 14.26
C ARG A 106 -7.16 0.08 13.34
N VAL A 107 -7.75 -1.00 12.84
CA VAL A 107 -8.96 -0.94 12.02
C VAL A 107 -10.19 -0.56 12.86
N ASP A 108 -11.19 0.03 12.23
CA ASP A 108 -12.45 0.45 12.85
C ASP A 108 -13.61 -0.33 12.25
N PHE A 109 -13.66 -1.60 12.63
CA PHE A 109 -14.63 -2.58 12.18
C PHE A 109 -15.70 -2.84 13.23
N LYS A 110 -16.96 -2.75 12.79
CA LYS A 110 -18.13 -3.09 13.60
C LYS A 110 -18.40 -4.60 13.53
N GLY A 111 -18.57 -5.24 14.68
CA GLY A 111 -18.97 -6.66 14.80
C GLY A 111 -17.85 -7.65 15.05
N LEU A 112 -16.59 -7.19 15.11
CA LEU A 112 -15.48 -7.99 15.62
C LEU A 112 -15.67 -8.28 17.11
N LYS A 113 -15.54 -9.55 17.48
CA LYS A 113 -15.58 -10.02 18.88
C LYS A 113 -14.17 -10.13 19.50
N ASP A 114 -13.16 -9.72 18.76
CA ASP A 114 -11.76 -9.79 19.17
C ASP A 114 -11.39 -8.57 20.05
N PRO A 115 -11.02 -8.78 21.32
CA PRO A 115 -10.63 -7.70 22.22
C PRO A 115 -9.27 -7.07 21.85
N GLU A 116 -8.35 -7.83 21.26
CA GLU A 116 -7.00 -7.35 20.95
C GLU A 116 -6.96 -6.57 19.63
N GLY A 117 -7.75 -7.00 18.66
CA GLY A 117 -8.07 -6.28 17.45
C GLY A 117 -7.07 -6.50 16.30
N LEU A 118 -7.47 -6.01 15.13
CA LEU A 118 -6.69 -6.06 13.89
C LEU A 118 -6.06 -4.70 13.59
N TYR A 119 -4.89 -4.74 12.96
CA TYR A 119 -4.11 -3.59 12.57
C TYR A 119 -3.81 -3.67 11.08
N GLU A 120 -4.17 -2.63 10.35
CA GLU A 120 -3.70 -2.43 8.99
C GLU A 120 -2.26 -1.94 9.01
N LEU A 121 -1.40 -2.56 8.20
CA LEU A 121 -0.04 -2.10 8.00
C LEU A 121 -0.01 -1.09 6.85
N GLN A 122 0.11 0.19 7.18
CA GLN A 122 0.38 1.23 6.19
C GLN A 122 1.84 1.08 5.74
N LEU A 123 2.04 0.97 4.43
CA LEU A 123 3.35 0.75 3.79
C LEU A 123 3.60 1.84 2.74
N LEU A 124 4.82 2.40 2.74
CA LEU A 124 5.22 3.40 1.74
C LEU A 124 5.81 2.75 0.48
N PRO A 125 5.58 3.33 -0.71
CA PRO A 125 6.30 2.92 -1.93
C PRO A 125 7.75 3.40 -1.87
N GLN A 126 8.71 2.47 -1.72
CA GLN A 126 10.12 2.81 -1.49
C GLN A 126 11.08 2.14 -2.46
N GLU A 127 10.89 0.84 -2.72
CA GLU A 127 11.81 0.07 -3.55
C GLU A 127 11.54 0.22 -5.03
N LYS A 128 12.57 -0.02 -5.83
CA LYS A 128 12.50 0.08 -7.29
C LYS A 128 12.93 -1.22 -7.94
N LEU A 129 12.35 -1.47 -9.11
CA LEU A 129 12.85 -2.49 -10.01
C LEU A 129 14.27 -2.14 -10.45
N ALA A 130 15.07 -3.16 -10.76
CA ALA A 130 16.38 -2.98 -11.36
C ALA A 130 16.30 -2.17 -12.66
N ALA A 131 17.34 -1.38 -12.96
CA ALA A 131 17.33 -0.47 -14.11
C ALA A 131 17.21 -1.20 -15.46
N ASP A 132 17.68 -2.45 -15.53
CA ASP A 132 17.60 -3.34 -16.68
C ASP A 132 16.27 -4.11 -16.76
N CYS A 133 15.43 -4.04 -15.72
CA CYS A 133 14.04 -4.44 -15.75
C CYS A 133 13.23 -3.40 -16.54
N ALA A 134 13.35 -3.43 -17.87
CA ALA A 134 12.73 -2.46 -18.77
C ALA A 134 11.21 -2.66 -18.83
N SER A 135 10.44 -1.83 -18.12
CA SER A 135 9.02 -1.64 -18.45
C SER A 135 8.93 -0.95 -19.82
N ARG A 136 8.05 -1.45 -20.69
CA ARG A 136 7.69 -0.68 -21.89
C ARG A 136 6.84 0.48 -21.42
N ARG A 137 7.37 1.70 -21.54
CA ARG A 137 6.62 2.91 -21.21
C ARG A 137 5.70 3.28 -22.36
N GLY A 138 4.39 3.33 -22.08
CA GLY A 138 3.42 3.96 -22.97
C GLY A 138 3.67 5.46 -23.11
N PRO A 139 2.90 6.16 -23.95
CA PRO A 139 2.93 7.62 -23.99
C PRO A 139 2.48 8.19 -22.63
N SER A 140 3.18 9.21 -22.13
CA SER A 140 2.75 9.95 -20.95
C SER A 140 1.48 10.73 -21.23
N CYS A 141 0.53 10.72 -20.31
CA CYS A 141 -0.66 11.57 -20.33
C CYS A 141 -0.25 13.05 -20.41
N ALA A 142 -0.79 13.79 -21.38
CA ALA A 142 -0.47 15.20 -21.57
C ALA A 142 -0.98 16.13 -20.44
N ILE A 143 -1.89 15.64 -19.58
CA ILE A 143 -2.48 16.40 -18.47
C ILE A 143 -1.73 16.12 -17.17
N CYS A 144 -1.67 14.85 -16.77
CA CYS A 144 -1.13 14.46 -15.47
C CYS A 144 0.27 13.85 -15.52
N GLY A 145 0.83 13.63 -16.72
CA GLY A 145 2.14 12.99 -16.90
C GLY A 145 2.18 11.49 -16.59
N SER A 146 1.08 10.91 -16.09
CA SER A 146 0.97 9.48 -15.80
C SER A 146 1.29 8.67 -17.06
N VAL A 147 2.12 7.65 -16.89
CA VAL A 147 2.54 6.75 -17.96
C VAL A 147 1.77 5.45 -17.77
N GLU A 148 1.22 4.91 -18.85
CA GLU A 148 0.78 3.52 -18.84
C GLU A 148 2.04 2.64 -18.85
N ASP A 149 2.48 2.25 -17.67
CA ASP A 149 3.58 1.31 -17.52
C ASP A 149 3.06 -0.09 -17.84
N LEU A 150 3.53 -0.66 -18.95
CA LEU A 150 3.33 -2.08 -19.21
C LEU A 150 4.23 -2.85 -18.24
N TRP A 151 3.61 -3.64 -17.38
CA TRP A 151 4.33 -4.51 -16.46
C TRP A 151 5.23 -5.44 -17.27
N PRO A 152 6.53 -5.54 -16.94
CA PRO A 152 7.45 -6.39 -17.69
C PRO A 152 7.11 -7.87 -17.47
N ASP A 153 7.33 -8.68 -18.51
CA ASP A 153 7.10 -10.13 -18.43
C ASP A 153 7.95 -10.79 -17.34
N ALA A 154 9.16 -10.26 -17.09
CA ALA A 154 10.02 -10.67 -15.99
C ALA A 154 10.49 -9.46 -15.17
N TRP A 155 10.51 -9.58 -13.84
CA TRP A 155 10.96 -8.50 -12.95
C TRP A 155 11.76 -8.99 -11.75
N TRP A 156 12.63 -8.12 -11.24
CA TRP A 156 13.46 -8.29 -10.04
C TRP A 156 13.83 -6.92 -9.45
N LEU A 157 14.29 -6.89 -8.21
CA LEU A 157 14.69 -5.67 -7.51
C LEU A 157 16.14 -5.26 -7.80
N ASP A 158 16.45 -3.97 -7.66
CA ASP A 158 17.84 -3.50 -7.64
C ASP A 158 18.49 -3.84 -6.30
N THR A 159 19.17 -4.99 -6.22
CA THR A 159 19.79 -5.47 -4.97
C THR A 159 20.88 -4.53 -4.42
N ASN A 160 21.45 -3.65 -5.25
CA ASN A 160 22.46 -2.69 -4.82
C ASN A 160 21.87 -1.40 -4.25
N ALA A 161 20.58 -1.16 -4.48
CA ALA A 161 19.87 0.05 -4.07
C ALA A 161 18.73 -0.21 -3.07
N LEU A 162 18.63 -1.43 -2.52
CA LEU A 162 17.62 -1.78 -1.53
C LEU A 162 17.76 -0.90 -0.30
N SER A 163 16.64 -0.34 0.15
CA SER A 163 16.59 0.32 1.44
C SER A 163 16.67 -0.71 2.57
N ALA A 164 17.11 -0.29 3.74
CA ALA A 164 17.24 -1.16 4.91
C ALA A 164 15.89 -1.48 5.59
N VAL A 165 14.75 -1.21 4.92
CA VAL A 165 13.42 -1.43 5.50
C VAL A 165 12.97 -2.88 5.35
N ASP A 166 12.18 -3.36 6.30
CA ASP A 166 11.78 -4.77 6.32
C ASP A 166 10.50 -5.04 5.54
N VAL A 167 9.59 -4.08 5.46
CA VAL A 167 8.34 -4.20 4.70
C VAL A 167 8.03 -2.87 4.02
N CYS A 168 7.76 -2.89 2.72
CA CYS A 168 7.40 -1.70 1.97
C CYS A 168 6.59 -2.06 0.72
N ARG A 169 6.29 -1.06 -0.10
CA ARG A 169 5.69 -1.27 -1.43
C ARG A 169 6.72 -1.00 -2.52
N LEU A 170 6.53 -1.65 -3.65
CA LEU A 170 7.27 -1.33 -4.88
C LEU A 170 6.77 0.01 -5.44
N SER A 171 7.68 0.94 -5.73
CA SER A 171 7.33 2.30 -6.19
C SER A 171 6.57 2.34 -7.51
N SER A 172 6.87 1.45 -8.45
CA SER A 172 6.21 1.40 -9.77
C SER A 172 4.85 0.71 -9.74
N ASN A 173 4.58 -0.13 -8.72
CA ASN A 173 3.29 -0.76 -8.52
C ASN A 173 3.06 -0.99 -7.03
N PRO A 174 2.41 -0.03 -6.36
CA PRO A 174 2.18 -0.10 -4.92
C PRO A 174 1.35 -1.32 -4.47
N ALA A 175 0.66 -2.02 -5.38
CA ALA A 175 -0.05 -3.24 -5.04
C ALA A 175 0.90 -4.41 -4.67
N ILE A 176 2.16 -4.35 -5.10
CA ILE A 176 3.20 -5.33 -4.72
C ILE A 176 3.80 -4.93 -3.38
N ILE A 177 3.64 -5.81 -2.39
CA ILE A 177 4.28 -5.71 -1.07
C ILE A 177 5.60 -6.47 -1.12
N LEU A 178 6.65 -5.81 -0.68
CA LEU A 178 7.98 -6.39 -0.54
C LEU A 178 8.27 -6.56 0.95
N ALA A 179 8.86 -7.71 1.29
CA ALA A 179 9.22 -8.04 2.65
C ALA A 179 10.61 -8.68 2.66
N SER A 180 11.43 -8.32 3.65
CA SER A 180 12.68 -9.00 3.94
C SER A 180 12.40 -10.42 4.47
N GLU A 181 13.38 -11.32 4.38
CA GLU A 181 13.23 -12.69 4.89
C GLU A 181 12.81 -12.71 6.37
N ARG A 182 13.42 -11.86 7.20
CA ARG A 182 13.05 -11.74 8.61
C ARG A 182 11.60 -11.30 8.83
N ALA A 183 11.09 -10.43 7.94
CA ALA A 183 9.70 -10.01 8.03
C ALA A 183 8.77 -11.14 7.63
N VAL A 184 9.12 -11.92 6.60
CA VAL A 184 8.38 -13.12 6.21
C VAL A 184 8.33 -14.13 7.36
N ASP A 185 9.46 -14.38 8.02
CA ASP A 185 9.53 -15.31 9.15
C ASP A 185 8.60 -14.90 10.30
N VAL A 186 8.61 -13.61 10.65
CA VAL A 186 7.75 -13.05 11.71
C VAL A 186 6.28 -13.05 11.30
N LEU A 187 5.96 -12.69 10.05
CA LEU A 187 4.58 -12.63 9.54
C LEU A 187 3.98 -14.02 9.34
N ALA A 188 4.79 -15.02 9.00
CA ALA A 188 4.31 -16.39 8.90
C ALA A 188 3.95 -16.95 10.29
N MET A 189 4.63 -16.52 11.37
CA MET A 189 4.51 -17.07 12.73
C MET A 189 4.56 -18.62 12.80
N GLY A 190 5.04 -19.31 11.75
CA GLY A 190 4.97 -20.76 11.64
C GLY A 190 3.55 -21.34 11.38
N GLU A 191 2.55 -20.51 11.05
CA GLU A 191 1.18 -20.91 10.76
C GLU A 191 0.81 -20.73 9.28
N ASP A 192 -0.17 -21.51 8.80
CA ASP A 192 -0.72 -21.31 7.46
C ASP A 192 -1.73 -20.15 7.47
N THR A 193 -1.25 -18.94 7.19
CA THR A 193 -2.07 -17.72 7.13
C THR A 193 -2.79 -17.55 5.78
N GLY A 194 -2.57 -18.47 4.82
CA GLY A 194 -3.00 -18.30 3.42
C GLY A 194 -2.23 -17.23 2.64
N VAL A 195 -1.39 -16.42 3.31
CA VAL A 195 -0.46 -15.48 2.67
C VAL A 195 0.82 -16.24 2.32
N ARG A 196 1.38 -15.96 1.13
CA ARG A 196 2.59 -16.59 0.63
C ARG A 196 3.58 -15.54 0.17
N ALA A 197 4.79 -15.60 0.72
CA ALA A 197 5.92 -14.85 0.19
C ALA A 197 6.53 -15.63 -0.98
N VAL A 198 7.09 -14.90 -1.93
CA VAL A 198 7.83 -15.47 -3.06
C VAL A 198 9.08 -14.64 -3.25
N ASP A 199 10.19 -15.30 -3.54
CA ASP A 199 11.46 -14.64 -3.83
C ASP A 199 11.34 -13.79 -5.12
N VAL A 200 11.98 -12.62 -5.08
CA VAL A 200 11.97 -11.59 -6.15
C VAL A 200 13.39 -11.12 -6.50
N THR A 201 14.41 -11.85 -6.05
CA THR A 201 15.81 -11.59 -6.39
C THR A 201 16.22 -12.17 -7.76
N GLU A 202 15.40 -13.05 -8.32
CA GLU A 202 15.58 -13.62 -9.66
C GLU A 202 14.45 -13.21 -10.62
N PRO A 203 14.68 -13.19 -11.95
CA PRO A 203 13.68 -12.78 -12.92
C PRO A 203 12.41 -13.62 -12.86
N ARG A 204 11.28 -12.96 -12.59
CA ARG A 204 10.00 -13.67 -12.41
C ARG A 204 8.97 -13.37 -13.49
N ALA A 205 8.51 -14.44 -14.17
CA ALA A 205 7.39 -14.38 -15.10
C ALA A 205 6.10 -13.85 -14.45
N VAL A 206 5.36 -12.97 -15.14
CA VAL A 206 3.98 -12.60 -14.75
C VAL A 206 3.08 -13.82 -14.92
N ALA A 207 2.34 -14.17 -13.86
CA ALA A 207 1.34 -15.24 -13.88
C ALA A 207 -0.01 -14.72 -14.38
#